data_AF-A0A5E4V1R7-F1
#
_entry.id   AF-A0A5E4V1R7-F1
#
_cell.length_a   1.000
_cell.length_b   1.000
_cell.length_c   1.000
_cell.angle_alpha   90.00
_cell.angle_beta   90.00
_cell.angle_gamma   90.00
#
_symmetry.space_group_name_H-M   'P 1'
#
loop_
_entity.id
_entity.type
_entity.pdbx_description
1 polymer ?
#
loop_
_entity_poly.entity_id
_entity_poly.type
_entity_poly.pdbx_seq_one_letter_code
_entity_poly.pdbx_strand_id
1 'polypeptide(L)'
;MNDGFLGILRLAFVALQNISFAVVVGVLLSDRWLARRSSVWQAGVSRRLLGALRVASFGALISSAFVFWIHCALMSDSTLLEAGPAIRSMLVETAFGHAWLVGASLMLFVAILSLIQPGKSIRFSVLFWLALAGVALARSNGGHPVDAGLFSLPVWADWVHLLAVSAWVGLVLVTTYLVVPRFLGAPSGEHVNSAEFVRSLSDAATFALIALFLTGAYNGWRGLNTPGNLLESAYGQILLLKLALVSVAAALGAHNRFFEMPRLLSSLRYASSESPMRPLKRFSAVLHVESLVLAGVLVSAAVLVSSPLPGTA
;
A
#
# COMPACT_ATOMS: atom_id res chain seq x y z
N MET A 1 17.48 -23.95 13.58
CA MET A 1 16.91 -23.15 14.70
C MET A 1 16.76 -21.66 14.37
N ASN A 2 17.46 -21.11 13.36
CA ASN A 2 17.30 -19.72 12.93
C ASN A 2 16.14 -19.49 11.94
N ASP A 3 15.58 -20.55 11.37
CA ASP A 3 14.65 -20.47 10.23
C ASP A 3 13.31 -19.82 10.63
N GLY A 4 12.82 -20.11 11.84
CA GLY A 4 11.61 -19.50 12.39
C GLY A 4 11.77 -18.01 12.68
N PHE A 5 12.89 -17.60 13.28
CA PHE A 5 13.18 -16.19 13.58
C PHE A 5 13.39 -15.37 12.31
N LEU A 6 14.19 -15.89 11.36
CA LEU A 6 14.42 -15.25 10.07
C LEU A 6 13.14 -15.16 9.24
N GLY A 7 12.27 -16.18 9.30
CA GLY A 7 10.95 -16.15 8.69
C GLY A 7 10.06 -15.02 9.25
N ILE A 8 9.97 -14.89 10.57
CA ILE A 8 9.22 -13.80 11.23
C ILE A 8 9.81 -12.43 10.87
N LEU A 9 11.13 -12.32 10.86
CA LEU A 9 11.80 -11.06 10.51
C LEU A 9 11.54 -10.67 9.05
N ARG A 10 11.61 -11.64 8.12
CA ARG A 10 11.26 -11.44 6.71
C ARG A 10 9.82 -10.96 6.57
N LEU A 11 8.87 -11.59 7.27
CA LEU A 11 7.46 -11.20 7.27
C LEU A 11 7.26 -9.75 7.73
N ALA A 12 7.92 -9.36 8.83
CA ALA A 12 7.85 -7.99 9.34
C ALA A 12 8.36 -6.96 8.32
N PHE A 13 9.49 -7.24 7.65
CA PHE A 13 10.01 -6.35 6.61
C PHE A 13 9.17 -6.34 5.34
N VAL A 14 8.55 -7.47 4.95
CA VAL A 14 7.60 -7.51 3.82
C VAL A 14 6.37 -6.64 4.12
N ALA A 15 5.80 -6.75 5.33
CA ALA A 15 4.69 -5.92 5.76
C ALA A 15 5.09 -4.44 5.78
N LEU A 16 6.26 -4.10 6.33
CA LEU A 16 6.77 -2.73 6.37
C LEU A 16 7.02 -2.16 4.98
N GLN A 17 7.56 -2.96 4.05
CA GLN A 17 7.75 -2.59 2.65
C GLN A 17 6.41 -2.28 1.98
N ASN A 18 5.40 -3.14 2.16
CA ASN A 18 4.07 -2.96 1.59
C ASN A 18 3.37 -1.71 2.13
N ILE A 19 3.42 -1.50 3.45
CA ILE A 19 2.87 -0.30 4.11
C ILE A 19 3.57 0.95 3.58
N SER A 20 4.90 0.94 3.53
CA SER A 20 5.69 2.08 3.07
C SER A 20 5.40 2.42 1.61
N PHE A 21 5.31 1.41 0.74
CA PHE A 21 4.94 1.60 -0.66
C PHE A 21 3.51 2.15 -0.81
N ALA A 22 2.55 1.63 -0.04
CA ALA A 22 1.18 2.15 -0.01
C ALA A 22 1.14 3.61 0.44
N VAL A 23 1.88 3.99 1.49
CA VAL A 23 1.98 5.38 1.95
C VAL A 23 2.52 6.31 0.85
N VAL A 24 3.55 5.89 0.10
CA VAL A 24 4.07 6.68 -1.03
C VAL A 24 2.98 6.93 -2.09
N VAL A 25 2.25 5.88 -2.48
CA VAL A 25 1.12 5.99 -3.44
C VAL A 25 0.03 6.92 -2.90
N GLY A 26 -0.36 6.73 -1.63
CA GLY A 26 -1.38 7.54 -0.95
C GLY A 26 -1.01 9.03 -0.85
N VAL A 27 0.26 9.33 -0.61
CA VAL A 27 0.77 10.71 -0.56
C VAL A 27 0.65 11.37 -1.93
N LEU A 28 1.05 10.70 -3.01
CA LEU A 28 0.99 11.25 -4.37
C LEU A 28 -0.45 11.51 -4.84
N LEU A 29 -1.38 10.62 -4.49
CA LEU A 29 -2.80 10.83 -4.76
C LEU A 29 -3.34 12.03 -3.97
N SER A 30 -3.00 12.11 -2.69
CA SER A 30 -3.46 13.18 -1.79
C SER A 30 -2.93 14.55 -2.21
N ASP A 31 -1.64 14.65 -2.59
CA ASP A 31 -1.02 15.90 -3.03
C ASP A 31 -1.66 16.41 -4.33
N ARG A 32 -1.95 15.52 -5.30
CA ARG A 32 -2.62 15.88 -6.56
C ARG A 32 -3.99 16.54 -6.32
N TRP A 33 -4.73 16.11 -5.30
CA TRP A 33 -6.04 16.70 -4.99
C TRP A 33 -5.93 17.95 -4.15
N LEU A 34 -4.98 18.00 -3.21
CA LEU A 34 -4.73 19.20 -2.40
C LEU A 34 -4.18 20.35 -3.24
N ALA A 35 -3.41 20.09 -4.30
CA ALA A 35 -2.81 21.12 -5.16
C ALA A 35 -3.82 22.03 -5.90
N ARG A 36 -5.13 21.75 -5.83
CA ARG A 36 -6.17 22.47 -6.59
C ARG A 36 -6.44 23.90 -6.10
N ARG A 37 -6.14 24.27 -4.83
CA ARG A 37 -6.27 25.66 -4.32
C ARG A 37 -5.21 25.97 -3.28
N SER A 38 -4.55 27.14 -3.40
CA SER A 38 -3.45 27.56 -2.53
C SER A 38 -3.94 28.13 -1.19
N SER A 39 -3.57 27.52 -0.06
CA SER A 39 -3.79 28.09 1.27
C SER A 39 -2.68 27.83 2.28
N VAL A 40 -2.63 28.63 3.36
CA VAL A 40 -1.63 28.46 4.45
C VAL A 40 -1.82 27.10 5.14
N TRP A 41 -3.07 26.66 5.29
CA TRP A 41 -3.41 25.35 5.82
C TRP A 41 -2.88 24.22 4.93
N GLN A 42 -3.12 24.33 3.62
CA GLN A 42 -2.66 23.37 2.62
C GLN A 42 -1.12 23.28 2.60
N ALA A 43 -0.39 24.40 2.68
CA ALA A 43 1.06 24.40 2.80
C ALA A 43 1.58 23.66 4.06
N GLY A 44 0.79 23.66 5.15
CA GLY A 44 1.06 22.87 6.34
C GLY A 44 0.84 21.36 6.16
N VAL A 45 -0.13 20.96 5.34
CA VAL A 45 -0.41 19.56 4.99
C VAL A 45 0.62 19.04 3.99
N SER A 46 0.91 19.78 2.92
CA SER A 46 1.90 19.42 1.90
C SER A 46 3.29 19.18 2.49
N ARG A 47 3.73 19.95 3.50
CA ARG A 47 5.00 19.70 4.21
C ARG A 47 5.01 18.35 4.93
N ARG A 48 3.91 17.95 5.56
CA ARG A 48 3.81 16.63 6.21
C ARG A 48 3.73 15.50 5.19
N LEU A 49 3.00 15.70 4.09
CA LEU A 49 2.95 14.75 2.99
C LEU A 49 4.35 14.52 2.40
N LEU A 50 5.14 15.58 2.19
CA LEU A 50 6.53 15.46 1.76
C LEU A 50 7.42 14.75 2.78
N GLY A 51 7.24 15.03 4.07
CA GLY A 51 7.93 14.30 5.14
C GLY A 51 7.61 12.80 5.11
N ALA A 52 6.33 12.45 4.99
CA ALA A 52 5.88 11.06 4.86
C ALA A 52 6.37 10.41 3.56
N LEU A 53 6.37 11.12 2.43
CA LEU A 53 6.92 10.64 1.16
C LEU A 53 8.38 10.22 1.34
N ARG A 54 9.20 11.07 1.98
CA ARG A 54 10.62 10.79 2.23
C ARG A 54 10.77 9.58 3.14
N VAL A 55 10.16 9.61 4.32
CA VAL A 55 10.25 8.52 5.31
C VAL A 55 9.77 7.20 4.71
N ALA A 56 8.64 7.18 4.01
CA ALA A 56 8.11 5.98 3.40
C ALA A 56 8.94 5.51 2.19
N SER A 57 9.54 6.42 1.41
CA SER A 57 10.40 6.01 0.29
C SER A 57 11.67 5.32 0.78
N PHE A 58 12.36 5.90 1.77
CA PHE A 58 13.50 5.26 2.41
C PHE A 58 13.11 3.99 3.16
N GLY A 59 11.98 4.01 3.88
CA GLY A 59 11.45 2.85 4.59
C GLY A 59 11.18 1.67 3.66
N ALA A 60 10.56 1.91 2.50
CA ALA A 60 10.33 0.87 1.49
C ALA A 60 11.64 0.34 0.88
N LEU A 61 12.61 1.22 0.58
CA LEU A 61 13.89 0.81 0.03
C LEU A 61 14.71 -0.04 1.02
N ILE A 62 14.84 0.43 2.26
CA ILE A 62 15.57 -0.27 3.32
C ILE A 62 14.89 -1.60 3.63
N SER A 63 13.57 -1.62 3.77
CA SER A 63 12.83 -2.87 4.00
C SER A 63 13.02 -3.84 2.84
N SER A 64 12.97 -3.37 1.59
CA SER A 64 13.23 -4.19 0.40
C SER A 64 14.61 -4.84 0.42
N ALA A 65 15.63 -4.12 0.88
CA ALA A 65 16.99 -4.65 1.01
C ALA A 65 17.07 -5.73 2.09
N PHE A 66 16.46 -5.52 3.26
CA PHE A 66 16.40 -6.54 4.31
C PHE A 66 15.61 -7.78 3.87
N VAL A 67 14.46 -7.61 3.20
CA VAL A 67 13.68 -8.74 2.66
C VAL A 67 14.53 -9.57 1.70
N PHE A 68 15.24 -8.94 0.77
CA PHE A 68 16.09 -9.63 -0.19
C PHE A 68 17.25 -10.35 0.51
N TRP A 69 17.94 -9.67 1.42
CA TRP A 69 19.04 -10.25 2.19
C TRP A 69 18.60 -11.50 2.98
N ILE A 70 17.49 -11.39 3.73
CA ILE A 70 16.96 -12.52 4.50
C ILE A 70 16.49 -13.64 3.57
N HIS A 71 15.91 -13.30 2.41
CA HIS A 71 15.50 -14.30 1.43
C HIS A 71 16.69 -15.08 0.85
N CYS A 72 17.79 -14.41 0.50
CA CYS A 72 19.02 -15.08 0.08
C CYS A 72 19.55 -16.00 1.18
N ALA A 73 19.61 -15.53 2.42
CA ALA A 73 20.08 -16.33 3.56
C ALA A 73 19.25 -17.59 3.79
N LEU A 74 17.91 -17.49 3.65
CA LEU A 74 16.98 -18.61 3.77
C LEU A 74 17.09 -19.61 2.59
N MET A 75 17.41 -19.14 1.38
CA MET A 75 17.57 -20.02 0.21
C MET A 75 18.92 -20.75 0.22
N SER A 76 19.96 -20.17 0.82
CA SER A 76 21.29 -20.78 0.91
C SER A 76 21.56 -21.50 2.24
N ASP A 77 20.54 -21.67 3.09
CA ASP A 77 20.65 -22.24 4.44
C ASP A 77 21.80 -21.63 5.27
N SER A 78 22.09 -20.35 5.06
CA SER A 78 23.25 -19.65 5.64
C SER A 78 22.83 -18.62 6.69
N THR A 79 23.76 -18.22 7.55
CA THR A 79 23.50 -17.11 8.50
C THR A 79 23.43 -15.76 7.77
N LEU A 80 22.82 -14.74 8.41
CA LEU A 80 22.73 -13.39 7.85
C LEU A 80 24.10 -12.78 7.53
N LEU A 81 25.12 -13.10 8.33
CA LEU A 81 26.48 -12.59 8.15
C LEU A 81 27.21 -13.25 6.98
N GLU A 82 26.86 -14.49 6.66
CA GLU A 82 27.51 -15.31 5.63
C GLU A 82 26.75 -15.30 4.29
N ALA A 83 25.60 -14.64 4.21
CA ALA A 83 24.75 -14.61 3.01
C ALA A 83 25.35 -13.81 1.82
N GLY A 84 26.51 -13.17 1.98
CA GLY A 84 27.15 -12.34 0.96
C GLY A 84 27.36 -13.03 -0.41
N PRO A 85 27.92 -14.25 -0.46
CA PRO A 85 28.08 -14.99 -1.71
C PRO A 85 26.74 -15.37 -2.36
N ALA A 86 25.74 -15.75 -1.54
CA ALA A 86 24.40 -16.08 -2.02
C ALA A 86 23.69 -14.88 -2.65
N ILE A 87 23.85 -13.69 -2.05
CA ILE A 87 23.34 -12.42 -2.61
C ILE A 87 23.95 -12.14 -3.98
N ARG A 88 25.27 -12.32 -4.12
CA ARG A 88 25.95 -12.14 -5.41
C ARG A 88 25.45 -13.13 -6.46
N SER A 89 25.36 -14.42 -6.12
CA SER A 89 24.83 -15.44 -7.02
C SER A 89 23.40 -15.11 -7.44
N MET A 90 22.50 -14.79 -6.49
CA MET A 90 21.13 -14.41 -6.82
C MET A 90 21.05 -13.18 -7.73
N LEU A 91 21.86 -12.15 -7.49
CA LEU A 91 21.88 -10.93 -8.31
C LEU A 91 22.39 -11.16 -9.74
N VAL A 92 23.36 -12.06 -9.93
CA VAL A 92 24.01 -12.30 -11.23
C VAL A 92 23.30 -13.38 -12.03
N GLU A 93 22.83 -14.43 -11.36
CA GLU A 93 22.44 -15.68 -12.00
C GLU A 93 20.91 -15.85 -12.06
N THR A 94 20.14 -15.06 -11.31
CA THR A 94 18.68 -15.26 -11.23
C THR A 94 17.88 -14.08 -11.79
N ALA A 95 16.79 -14.40 -12.48
CA ALA A 95 15.82 -13.39 -12.93
C ALA A 95 15.18 -12.64 -11.74
N PHE A 96 15.01 -13.32 -10.59
CA PHE A 96 14.51 -12.72 -9.36
C PHE A 96 15.43 -11.60 -8.85
N GLY A 97 16.75 -11.83 -8.82
CA GLY A 97 17.74 -10.82 -8.43
C GLY A 97 17.73 -9.59 -9.34
N HIS A 98 17.66 -9.81 -10.66
CA HIS A 98 17.54 -8.72 -11.64
C HIS A 98 16.25 -7.91 -11.46
N ALA A 99 15.11 -8.57 -11.25
CA ALA A 99 13.83 -7.90 -10.99
C ALA A 99 13.90 -7.08 -9.70
N TRP A 100 14.47 -7.62 -8.62
CA TRP A 100 14.68 -6.87 -7.38
C TRP A 100 15.59 -5.66 -7.59
N LEU A 101 16.68 -5.80 -8.35
CA LEU A 101 17.62 -4.69 -8.62
C LEU A 101 16.94 -3.54 -9.38
N VAL A 102 16.16 -3.84 -10.42
CA VAL A 102 15.36 -2.83 -11.13
C VAL A 102 14.39 -2.13 -10.18
N GLY A 103 13.66 -2.88 -9.36
CA GLY A 103 12.76 -2.33 -8.36
C GLY A 103 13.47 -1.45 -7.32
N ALA A 104 14.63 -1.88 -6.83
CA ALA A 104 15.44 -1.14 -5.87
C ALA A 104 16.00 0.16 -6.48
N SER A 105 16.50 0.13 -7.72
CA SER A 105 16.98 1.31 -8.44
C SER A 105 15.87 2.34 -8.67
N LEU A 106 14.69 1.90 -9.09
CA LEU A 106 13.53 2.77 -9.26
C LEU A 106 13.05 3.35 -7.93
N MET A 107 13.05 2.56 -6.85
CA MET A 107 12.67 3.04 -5.53
C MET A 107 13.71 4.02 -4.95
N LEU A 108 15.00 3.79 -5.21
CA LEU A 108 16.07 4.73 -4.88
C LEU A 108 15.89 6.04 -5.64
N PHE A 109 15.53 5.98 -6.92
CA PHE A 109 15.21 7.16 -7.72
C PHE A 109 14.02 7.94 -7.13
N VAL A 110 12.95 7.26 -6.69
CA VAL A 110 11.83 7.88 -5.95
C VAL A 110 12.32 8.54 -4.66
N ALA A 111 13.18 7.88 -3.89
CA ALA A 111 13.73 8.43 -2.65
C ALA A 111 14.58 9.69 -2.91
N ILE A 112 15.46 9.68 -3.91
CA ILE A 112 16.27 10.84 -4.30
C ILE A 112 15.36 11.97 -4.79
N LEU A 113 14.42 11.68 -5.68
CA LEU A 113 13.48 12.67 -6.21
C LEU A 113 12.63 13.30 -5.10
N SER A 114 12.31 12.56 -4.03
CA SER A 114 11.58 13.06 -2.85
C SER A 114 12.38 14.09 -2.03
N LEU A 115 13.72 14.02 -2.06
CA LEU A 115 14.60 14.97 -1.36
C LEU A 115 14.68 16.31 -2.09
N ILE A 116 14.61 16.28 -3.42
CA ILE A 116 14.73 17.46 -4.30
C ILE A 116 13.41 18.28 -4.34
N GLN A 117 12.31 17.74 -3.79
CA GLN A 117 11.01 18.41 -3.85
C GLN A 117 11.00 19.74 -3.09
N PRO A 118 10.44 20.81 -3.69
CA PRO A 118 10.21 22.06 -2.99
C PRO A 118 9.15 21.84 -1.90
N GLY A 119 9.35 22.42 -0.71
CA GLY A 119 8.49 22.22 0.47
C GLY A 119 7.02 22.66 0.34
N LYS A 120 6.56 23.05 -0.86
CA LYS A 120 5.21 23.56 -1.13
C LYS A 120 4.33 22.56 -1.89
N SER A 121 4.87 21.78 -2.85
CA SER A 121 4.12 20.78 -3.62
C SER A 121 5.05 19.78 -4.29
N ILE A 122 4.52 18.59 -4.64
CA ILE A 122 5.29 17.56 -5.34
C ILE A 122 5.35 17.91 -6.84
N ARG A 123 6.52 18.32 -7.30
CA ARG A 123 6.86 18.45 -8.71
C ARG A 123 7.25 17.09 -9.30
N PHE A 124 7.17 16.99 -10.63
CA PHE A 124 7.47 15.76 -11.37
C PHE A 124 6.58 14.56 -10.99
N SER A 125 5.31 14.80 -10.67
CA SER A 125 4.35 13.75 -10.30
C SER A 125 4.30 12.59 -11.30
N VAL A 126 4.39 12.88 -12.61
CA VAL A 126 4.43 11.84 -13.67
C VAL A 126 5.62 10.90 -13.48
N LEU A 127 6.79 11.44 -13.13
CA LEU A 127 8.03 10.67 -12.96
C LEU A 127 7.95 9.75 -11.73
N PHE A 128 7.33 10.22 -10.64
CA PHE A 128 7.02 9.36 -9.50
C PHE A 128 6.09 8.22 -9.86
N TRP A 129 5.00 8.51 -10.60
CA TRP A 129 4.04 7.49 -11.01
C TRP A 129 4.67 6.45 -11.94
N LEU A 130 5.50 6.88 -12.89
CA LEU A 130 6.24 5.97 -13.78
C LEU A 130 7.21 5.09 -12.98
N ALA A 131 7.95 5.67 -12.02
CA ALA A 131 8.87 4.90 -11.20
C ALA A 131 8.12 3.89 -10.30
N LEU A 132 7.02 4.28 -9.65
CA LEU A 132 6.22 3.37 -8.82
C LEU A 132 5.54 2.27 -9.63
N ALA A 133 5.05 2.59 -10.84
CA ALA A 133 4.53 1.61 -11.77
C ALA A 133 5.61 0.57 -12.14
N GLY A 134 6.85 1.03 -12.39
CA GLY A 134 7.99 0.15 -12.64
C GLY A 134 8.39 -0.68 -11.42
N VAL A 135 8.39 -0.11 -10.21
CA VAL A 135 8.63 -0.86 -8.96
C VAL A 135 7.58 -1.96 -8.77
N ALA A 136 6.30 -1.63 -8.96
CA ALA A 136 5.21 -2.59 -8.89
C ALA A 136 5.39 -3.71 -9.92
N LEU A 137 5.77 -3.37 -11.15
CA LEU A 137 5.94 -4.34 -12.23
C LEU A 137 7.13 -5.28 -11.95
N ALA A 138 8.23 -4.74 -11.47
CA ALA A 138 9.40 -5.51 -11.05
C ALA A 138 9.04 -6.51 -9.93
N ARG A 139 8.20 -6.08 -8.97
CA ARG A 139 7.71 -6.93 -7.88
C ARG A 139 6.80 -8.05 -8.40
N SER A 140 5.85 -7.74 -9.27
CA SER A 140 4.94 -8.73 -9.87
C SER A 140 5.67 -9.75 -10.74
N ASN A 141 6.72 -9.32 -11.46
CA ASN A 141 7.55 -10.23 -12.24
C ASN A 141 8.45 -11.11 -11.36
N GLY A 142 8.96 -10.59 -10.23
CA GLY A 142 9.74 -11.39 -9.28
C GLY A 142 8.92 -12.44 -8.52
N GLY A 143 7.60 -12.28 -8.43
CA GLY A 143 6.71 -13.20 -7.70
C GLY A 143 6.21 -14.41 -8.51
N HIS A 144 6.48 -14.49 -9.81
CA HIS A 144 6.02 -15.56 -10.68
C HIS A 144 7.19 -16.24 -11.41
N PRO A 145 7.15 -17.58 -11.61
CA PRO A 145 8.15 -18.26 -12.43
C PRO A 145 8.22 -17.67 -13.84
N VAL A 146 9.44 -17.47 -14.34
CA VAL A 146 9.71 -16.92 -15.68
C VAL A 146 9.03 -17.75 -16.79
N ASP A 147 8.76 -19.02 -16.52
CA ASP A 147 8.12 -19.98 -17.43
C ASP A 147 6.65 -19.65 -17.76
N ALA A 148 6.00 -18.74 -17.00
CA ALA A 148 4.68 -18.22 -17.35
C ALA A 148 4.72 -17.21 -18.53
N GLY A 149 5.91 -16.79 -18.96
CA GLY A 149 6.15 -15.77 -19.98
C GLY A 149 6.27 -14.36 -19.39
N LEU A 150 7.28 -13.60 -19.85
CA LEU A 150 7.41 -12.18 -19.57
C LEU A 150 6.12 -11.45 -20.01
N PHE A 151 5.51 -10.67 -19.12
CA PHE A 151 4.25 -9.94 -19.36
C PHE A 151 3.00 -10.81 -19.56
N SER A 152 2.95 -12.01 -19.00
CA SER A 152 1.73 -12.82 -19.01
C SER A 152 0.57 -12.14 -18.27
N LEU A 153 -0.68 -12.47 -18.63
CA LEU A 153 -1.89 -11.96 -17.96
C LEU A 153 -1.85 -12.03 -16.42
N PRO A 154 -1.32 -13.12 -15.80
CA PRO A 154 -0.99 -13.18 -14.38
C PRO A 154 -0.21 -11.99 -13.81
N VAL A 155 0.87 -11.59 -14.48
CA VAL A 155 1.76 -10.51 -14.02
C VAL A 155 1.04 -9.18 -14.06
N TRP A 156 0.26 -8.92 -15.11
CA TRP A 156 -0.56 -7.71 -15.22
C TRP A 156 -1.67 -7.66 -14.17
N ALA A 157 -2.33 -8.79 -13.90
CA ALA A 157 -3.35 -8.86 -12.86
C ALA A 157 -2.77 -8.60 -11.46
N ASP A 158 -1.61 -9.18 -11.15
CA ASP A 158 -0.90 -8.90 -9.89
C ASP A 158 -0.42 -7.46 -9.81
N TRP A 159 0.10 -6.90 -10.90
CA TRP A 159 0.53 -5.51 -10.99
C TRP A 159 -0.61 -4.54 -10.70
N VAL A 160 -1.77 -4.73 -11.35
CA VAL A 160 -2.98 -3.94 -11.08
C VAL A 160 -3.45 -4.14 -9.64
N HIS A 161 -3.43 -5.38 -9.13
CA HIS A 161 -3.83 -5.68 -7.76
C HIS A 161 -2.95 -4.93 -6.75
N LEU A 162 -1.61 -4.99 -6.92
CA LEU A 162 -0.66 -4.34 -6.04
C LEU A 162 -0.85 -2.82 -6.05
N LEU A 163 -1.00 -2.21 -7.22
CA LEU A 163 -1.28 -0.78 -7.33
C LEU A 163 -2.62 -0.40 -6.69
N ALA A 164 -3.67 -1.22 -6.87
CA ALA A 164 -4.98 -0.97 -6.30
C ALA A 164 -4.98 -1.12 -4.77
N VAL A 165 -4.31 -2.12 -4.21
CA VAL A 165 -4.13 -2.27 -2.75
C VAL A 165 -3.38 -1.06 -2.22
N SER A 166 -2.30 -0.67 -2.89
CA SER A 166 -1.45 0.44 -2.49
C SER A 166 -2.21 1.77 -2.52
N ALA A 167 -3.07 1.98 -3.52
CA ALA A 167 -3.93 3.13 -3.62
C ALA A 167 -4.97 3.16 -2.48
N TRP A 168 -5.70 2.07 -2.25
CA TRP A 168 -6.72 2.03 -1.20
C TRP A 168 -6.12 2.19 0.19
N VAL A 169 -5.15 1.34 0.55
CA VAL A 169 -4.50 1.37 1.86
C VAL A 169 -3.76 2.69 2.07
N GLY A 170 -3.03 3.15 1.04
CA GLY A 170 -2.32 4.42 1.07
C GLY A 170 -3.22 5.61 1.34
N LEU A 171 -4.35 5.69 0.64
CA LEU A 171 -5.33 6.77 0.82
C LEU A 171 -5.90 6.76 2.23
N VAL A 172 -6.29 5.60 2.75
CA VAL A 172 -6.84 5.47 4.10
C VAL A 172 -5.80 5.87 5.15
N LEU A 173 -4.56 5.36 5.07
CA LEU A 173 -3.50 5.69 6.02
C LEU A 173 -3.14 7.18 5.98
N VAL A 174 -2.88 7.72 4.79
CA VAL A 174 -2.48 9.12 4.64
C VAL A 174 -3.58 10.06 5.09
N THR A 175 -4.83 9.74 4.76
CA THR A 175 -5.96 10.58 5.17
C THR A 175 -6.17 10.54 6.66
N THR A 176 -6.16 9.36 7.27
CA THR A 176 -6.36 9.15 8.71
C THR A 176 -5.29 9.87 9.54
N TYR A 177 -4.02 9.72 9.17
CA TYR A 177 -2.90 10.17 10.02
C TYR A 177 -2.31 11.52 9.63
N LEU A 178 -2.44 11.95 8.37
CA LEU A 178 -1.83 13.20 7.90
C LEU A 178 -2.85 14.30 7.60
N VAL A 179 -4.00 13.96 7.02
CA VAL A 179 -4.95 14.96 6.52
C VAL A 179 -6.04 15.29 7.55
N VAL A 180 -6.75 14.29 8.07
CA VAL A 180 -7.88 14.47 9.01
C VAL A 180 -7.51 15.24 10.29
N PRO A 181 -6.35 15.01 10.95
CA PRO A 181 -5.96 15.77 12.13
C PRO A 181 -5.84 17.28 11.87
N ARG A 182 -5.67 17.68 10.60
CA ARG A 182 -5.58 19.09 10.21
C ARG A 182 -6.93 19.69 9.83
N PHE A 183 -7.90 18.89 9.40
CA PHE A 183 -9.28 19.37 9.25
C PHE A 183 -9.86 19.86 10.60
N LEU A 184 -9.47 19.24 11.72
CA LEU A 184 -9.90 19.65 13.06
C LEU A 184 -9.42 21.05 13.47
N GLY A 185 -8.39 21.59 12.82
CA GLY A 185 -7.83 22.93 13.09
C GLY A 185 -7.88 23.88 11.89
N ALA A 186 -8.67 23.55 10.87
CA ALA A 186 -8.75 24.36 9.65
C ALA A 186 -9.66 25.59 9.83
N PRO A 187 -9.30 26.78 9.33
CA PRO A 187 -10.18 27.94 9.28
C PRO A 187 -11.42 27.68 8.41
N SER A 188 -12.52 28.40 8.68
CA SER A 188 -13.82 28.19 8.01
C SER A 188 -13.82 28.36 6.48
N GLY A 189 -12.84 29.08 5.93
CA GLY A 189 -12.65 29.23 4.48
C GLY A 189 -12.12 27.97 3.77
N GLU A 190 -11.62 26.97 4.51
CA GLU A 190 -11.03 25.74 3.95
C GLU A 190 -12.03 24.58 3.84
N HIS A 191 -13.28 24.75 4.27
CA HIS A 191 -14.29 23.69 4.27
C HIS A 191 -14.61 23.19 2.86
N VAL A 192 -14.58 24.07 1.85
CA VAL A 192 -14.79 23.70 0.44
C VAL A 192 -13.65 22.81 -0.08
N ASN A 193 -12.40 23.16 0.23
CA ASN A 193 -11.23 22.36 -0.14
C ASN A 193 -11.26 20.98 0.52
N SER A 194 -11.66 20.94 1.79
CA SER A 194 -11.82 19.71 2.57
C SER A 194 -12.90 18.81 1.98
N ALA A 195 -14.03 19.38 1.55
CA ALA A 195 -15.11 18.66 0.91
C ALA A 195 -14.71 18.05 -0.45
N GLU A 196 -14.01 18.82 -1.29
CA GLU A 196 -13.49 18.34 -2.59
C GLU A 196 -12.46 17.22 -2.42
N PHE A 197 -11.59 17.32 -1.40
CA PHE A 197 -10.63 16.27 -1.06
C PHE A 197 -11.33 14.98 -0.63
N VAL A 198 -12.29 15.06 0.29
CA VAL A 198 -13.04 13.88 0.78
C VAL A 198 -13.81 13.19 -0.35
N ARG A 199 -14.39 13.96 -1.28
CA ARG A 199 -15.05 13.39 -2.47
C ARG A 199 -14.05 12.68 -3.40
N SER A 200 -12.94 13.33 -3.72
CA SER A 200 -11.90 12.76 -4.59
C SER A 200 -11.30 11.47 -4.00
N LEU A 201 -11.08 11.45 -2.69
CA LEU A 201 -10.65 10.27 -1.94
C LEU A 201 -11.64 9.12 -2.07
N SER A 202 -12.91 9.40 -1.84
CA SER A 202 -13.94 8.35 -1.83
C SER A 202 -14.14 7.75 -3.21
N ASP A 203 -14.03 8.55 -4.27
CA ASP A 203 -14.13 8.06 -5.64
C ASP A 203 -12.92 7.20 -6.03
N ALA A 204 -11.71 7.65 -5.69
CA ALA A 204 -10.49 6.87 -5.93
C ALA A 204 -10.45 5.55 -5.14
N ALA A 205 -10.88 5.57 -3.87
CA ALA A 205 -11.01 4.35 -3.06
C ALA A 205 -12.03 3.37 -3.67
N THR A 206 -13.11 3.88 -4.27
CA THR A 206 -14.11 3.05 -4.97
C THR A 206 -13.52 2.40 -6.22
N PHE A 207 -12.82 3.15 -7.06
CA PHE A 207 -12.14 2.59 -8.24
C PHE A 207 -11.08 1.55 -7.85
N ALA A 208 -10.30 1.82 -6.79
CA ALA A 208 -9.34 0.87 -6.26
C ALA A 208 -10.04 -0.41 -5.79
N LEU A 209 -11.15 -0.31 -5.06
CA LEU A 209 -11.92 -1.47 -4.59
C LEU A 209 -12.49 -2.31 -5.74
N ILE A 210 -12.99 -1.68 -6.81
CA ILE A 210 -13.46 -2.38 -8.02
C ILE A 210 -12.30 -3.14 -8.67
N ALA A 211 -11.14 -2.49 -8.86
CA ALA A 211 -9.96 -3.14 -9.42
C ALA A 211 -9.49 -4.32 -8.55
N LEU A 212 -9.55 -4.18 -7.22
CA LEU A 212 -9.23 -5.25 -6.27
C LEU A 212 -10.19 -6.42 -6.35
N PHE A 213 -11.48 -6.16 -6.49
CA PHE A 213 -12.47 -7.21 -6.64
C PHE A 213 -12.24 -8.02 -7.93
N LEU A 214 -12.03 -7.34 -9.06
CA LEU A 214 -11.79 -7.99 -10.36
C LEU A 214 -10.48 -8.79 -10.36
N THR A 215 -9.38 -8.18 -9.91
CA THR A 215 -8.07 -8.86 -9.87
C THR A 215 -8.03 -9.96 -8.81
N GLY A 216 -8.68 -9.75 -7.66
CA GLY A 216 -8.81 -10.74 -6.60
C GLY A 216 -9.64 -11.95 -7.04
N ALA A 217 -10.75 -11.74 -7.74
CA ALA A 217 -11.56 -12.82 -8.31
C ALA A 217 -10.78 -13.62 -9.36
N TYR A 218 -10.02 -12.94 -10.25
CA TYR A 218 -9.17 -13.58 -11.24
C TYR A 218 -8.07 -14.44 -10.58
N ASN A 219 -7.36 -13.89 -9.59
CA ASN A 219 -6.31 -14.62 -8.87
C ASN A 219 -6.90 -15.78 -8.04
N GLY A 220 -8.06 -15.57 -7.44
CA GLY A 220 -8.82 -16.59 -6.71
C GLY A 220 -9.21 -17.75 -7.62
N TRP A 221 -9.84 -17.49 -8.76
CA TRP A 221 -10.20 -18.53 -9.73
C TRP A 221 -8.95 -19.34 -10.14
N ARG A 222 -7.85 -18.68 -10.53
CA ARG A 222 -6.65 -19.40 -10.95
C ARG A 222 -6.04 -20.27 -9.84
N GLY A 223 -6.10 -19.83 -8.59
CA GLY A 223 -5.62 -20.57 -7.43
C GLY A 223 -6.45 -21.80 -7.07
N LEU A 224 -7.72 -21.87 -7.50
CA LEU A 224 -8.65 -22.96 -7.21
C LEU A 224 -8.49 -24.19 -8.12
N ASN A 225 -7.60 -24.16 -9.12
CA ASN A 225 -7.32 -25.31 -9.99
C ASN A 225 -6.66 -26.50 -9.26
N THR A 226 -6.36 -26.36 -7.96
CA THR A 226 -5.95 -27.47 -7.07
C THR A 226 -6.94 -27.57 -5.90
N PRO A 227 -8.08 -28.28 -6.05
CA PRO A 227 -9.14 -28.37 -5.04
C PRO A 227 -8.78 -29.30 -3.87
N GLY A 228 -7.54 -29.24 -3.36
CA GLY A 228 -7.12 -29.95 -2.15
C GLY A 228 -7.39 -29.10 -0.91
N ASN A 229 -8.46 -29.42 -0.17
CA ASN A 229 -8.81 -28.94 1.16
C ASN A 229 -8.37 -27.50 1.53
N LEU A 230 -8.97 -26.50 0.89
CA LEU A 230 -8.85 -25.08 1.26
C LEU A 230 -9.27 -24.80 2.72
N LEU A 231 -10.19 -25.62 3.26
CA LEU A 231 -10.67 -25.46 4.64
C LEU A 231 -9.73 -26.13 5.67
N GLU A 232 -8.96 -27.14 5.26
CA GLU A 232 -8.07 -27.87 6.17
C GLU A 232 -6.61 -27.41 6.05
N SER A 233 -6.21 -26.79 4.94
CA SER A 233 -4.85 -26.26 4.78
C SER A 233 -4.66 -24.92 5.50
N ALA A 234 -3.52 -24.75 6.16
CA ALA A 234 -3.14 -23.50 6.80
C ALA A 234 -3.14 -22.32 5.80
N TYR A 235 -2.72 -22.56 4.56
CA TYR A 235 -2.76 -21.57 3.48
C TYR A 235 -4.20 -21.09 3.20
N GLY A 236 -5.15 -22.01 3.06
CA GLY A 236 -6.54 -21.68 2.76
C GLY A 236 -7.24 -20.97 3.92
N GLN A 237 -6.94 -21.33 5.17
CA GLN A 237 -7.45 -20.62 6.35
C GLN A 237 -6.94 -19.17 6.40
N ILE A 238 -5.66 -18.92 6.12
CA ILE A 238 -5.11 -17.56 6.08
C ILE A 238 -5.70 -16.77 4.91
N LEU A 239 -5.96 -17.41 3.77
CA LEU A 239 -6.63 -16.78 2.64
C LEU A 239 -8.07 -16.37 3.00
N LEU A 240 -8.83 -17.23 3.67
CA LEU A 240 -10.17 -16.92 4.16
C LEU A 240 -10.16 -15.77 5.17
N LEU A 241 -9.19 -15.77 6.10
CA LEU A 241 -9.00 -14.66 7.02
C LEU A 241 -8.75 -13.34 6.26
N LYS A 242 -7.87 -13.36 5.25
CA LYS A 242 -7.61 -12.18 4.40
C LYS A 242 -8.89 -11.71 3.71
N LEU A 243 -9.69 -12.60 3.15
CA LEU A 243 -10.96 -12.26 2.50
C LEU A 243 -11.99 -11.68 3.47
N ALA A 244 -12.08 -12.24 4.68
CA ALA A 244 -12.93 -11.71 5.74
C ALA A 244 -12.50 -10.30 6.15
N LEU A 245 -11.20 -10.07 6.38
CA LEU A 245 -10.65 -8.75 6.71
C LEU A 245 -10.89 -7.72 5.60
N VAL A 246 -10.69 -8.10 4.34
CA VAL A 246 -10.97 -7.23 3.17
C VAL A 246 -12.46 -6.90 3.10
N SER A 247 -13.34 -7.87 3.38
CA SER A 247 -14.79 -7.65 3.38
C SER A 247 -15.22 -6.69 4.49
N VAL A 248 -14.64 -6.82 5.69
CA VAL A 248 -14.85 -5.88 6.81
C VAL A 248 -14.34 -4.49 6.45
N ALA A 249 -13.14 -4.37 5.87
CA ALA A 249 -12.60 -3.09 5.44
C ALA A 249 -13.49 -2.43 4.36
N ALA A 250 -13.97 -3.20 3.38
CA ALA A 250 -14.89 -2.72 2.35
C ALA A 250 -16.22 -2.25 2.94
N ALA A 251 -16.77 -2.98 3.92
CA ALA A 251 -17.99 -2.58 4.63
C ALA A 251 -17.80 -1.30 5.43
N LEU A 252 -16.65 -1.13 6.11
CA LEU A 252 -16.30 0.10 6.82
C LEU A 252 -16.15 1.28 5.86
N GLY A 253 -15.44 1.11 4.74
CA GLY A 253 -15.29 2.12 3.70
C GLY A 253 -16.64 2.51 3.07
N ALA A 254 -17.51 1.53 2.80
CA ALA A 254 -18.88 1.77 2.33
C ALA A 254 -19.71 2.53 3.37
N HIS A 255 -19.65 2.13 4.65
CA HIS A 255 -20.34 2.82 5.72
C HIS A 255 -19.88 4.29 5.83
N ASN A 256 -18.56 4.51 5.75
CA ASN A 256 -17.98 5.84 5.76
C ASN A 256 -18.44 6.70 4.57
N ARG A 257 -18.55 6.11 3.36
CA ARG A 257 -19.03 6.80 2.14
C ARG A 257 -20.52 7.12 2.16
N PHE A 258 -21.36 6.21 2.65
CA PHE A 258 -22.82 6.36 2.56
C PHE A 258 -23.43 7.09 3.75
N PHE A 259 -22.84 7.01 4.95
CA PHE A 259 -23.42 7.61 6.15
C PHE A 259 -22.62 8.79 6.68
N GLU A 260 -21.30 8.66 6.83
CA GLU A 260 -20.48 9.68 7.50
C GLU A 260 -20.05 10.79 6.54
N MET A 261 -19.68 10.46 5.30
CA MET A 261 -19.29 11.45 4.29
C MET A 261 -20.43 12.42 3.93
N PRO A 262 -21.69 12.01 3.69
CA PRO A 262 -22.76 12.96 3.37
C PRO A 262 -23.04 13.92 4.53
N ARG A 263 -22.98 13.41 5.78
CA ARG A 263 -23.13 14.21 7.01
C ARG A 263 -21.97 15.19 7.19
N LEU A 264 -20.75 14.77 6.90
CA LEU A 264 -19.58 15.64 6.93
C LEU A 264 -19.70 16.72 5.85
N LEU A 265 -20.00 16.35 4.61
CA LEU A 265 -20.17 17.29 3.51
C LEU A 265 -21.31 18.29 3.74
N SER A 266 -22.44 17.87 4.32
CA SER A 266 -23.53 18.78 4.67
C SER A 266 -23.08 19.78 5.75
N SER A 267 -22.34 19.33 6.77
CA SER A 267 -21.80 20.21 7.82
C SER A 267 -20.72 21.18 7.33
N LEU A 268 -20.00 20.83 6.25
CA LEU A 268 -18.98 21.67 5.62
C LEU A 268 -19.58 22.67 4.63
N ARG A 269 -20.71 22.33 3.98
CA ARG A 269 -21.39 23.18 2.99
C ARG A 269 -22.34 24.20 3.61
N TYR A 270 -23.11 23.78 4.62
CA TYR A 270 -23.98 24.68 5.37
C TYR A 270 -23.20 25.09 6.60
N ALA A 271 -22.83 26.37 6.70
CA ALA A 271 -22.29 26.98 7.91
C ALA A 271 -23.37 27.04 9.01
N SER A 272 -23.99 25.91 9.34
CA SER A 272 -24.91 25.76 10.45
C SER A 272 -24.14 25.92 11.76
N SER A 273 -24.76 26.53 12.77
CA SER A 273 -24.17 26.85 14.08
C SER A 273 -23.66 25.64 14.89
N GLU A 274 -23.79 24.41 14.38
CA GLU A 274 -23.15 23.23 14.95
C GLU A 274 -21.73 23.05 14.40
N SER A 275 -20.75 23.00 15.31
CA SER A 275 -19.35 22.75 14.97
C SER A 275 -19.18 21.44 14.17
N PRO A 276 -18.50 21.44 13.00
CA PRO A 276 -18.29 20.24 12.16
C PRO A 276 -17.41 19.17 12.83
N MET A 277 -16.95 19.44 14.06
CA MET A 277 -16.11 18.54 14.84
C MET A 277 -16.75 17.18 15.14
N ARG A 278 -18.07 17.11 15.36
CA ARG A 278 -18.74 15.83 15.69
C ARG A 278 -18.78 14.87 14.49
N PRO A 279 -19.29 15.25 13.31
CA PRO A 279 -19.22 14.42 12.10
C PRO A 279 -17.78 14.06 11.73
N LEU A 280 -16.85 15.00 11.83
CA LEU A 280 -15.44 14.77 11.50
C LEU A 280 -14.77 13.75 12.44
N LYS A 281 -15.08 13.78 13.75
CA LYS A 281 -14.59 12.78 14.71
C LYS A 281 -15.12 11.38 14.43
N ARG A 282 -16.38 11.24 14.04
CA ARG A 282 -16.98 9.94 13.67
C ARG A 282 -16.35 9.38 12.40
N PHE A 283 -16.25 10.21 11.36
CA PHE A 283 -15.52 9.89 10.13
C PHE A 283 -14.08 9.44 10.42
N SER A 284 -13.38 10.19 11.28
CA SER A 284 -12.01 9.86 11.70
C SER A 284 -11.92 8.53 12.47
N ALA A 285 -12.88 8.24 13.34
CA ALA A 285 -12.90 7.00 14.12
C ALA A 285 -13.11 5.79 13.23
N VAL A 286 -14.05 5.85 12.28
CA VAL A 286 -14.29 4.79 11.29
C VAL A 286 -13.06 4.56 10.44
N LEU A 287 -12.44 5.64 9.92
CA LEU A 287 -11.20 5.54 9.14
C LEU A 287 -10.03 4.95 9.95
N HIS A 288 -9.93 5.27 11.24
CA HIS A 288 -8.91 4.69 12.10
C HIS A 288 -9.10 3.18 12.27
N VAL A 289 -10.34 2.73 12.50
CA VAL A 289 -10.64 1.29 12.53
C VAL A 289 -10.35 0.64 11.17
N GLU A 290 -10.75 1.27 10.06
CA GLU A 290 -10.45 0.79 8.70
C GLU A 290 -8.94 0.64 8.48
N SER A 291 -8.13 1.61 8.92
CA SER A 291 -6.67 1.53 8.80
C SER A 291 -6.05 0.35 9.57
N LEU A 292 -6.57 0.02 10.75
CA LEU A 292 -6.10 -1.11 11.55
C LEU A 292 -6.47 -2.43 10.88
N VAL A 293 -7.69 -2.54 10.34
CA VAL A 293 -8.13 -3.71 9.57
C VAL A 293 -7.26 -3.89 8.32
N LEU A 294 -7.00 -2.81 7.57
CA LEU A 294 -6.15 -2.84 6.38
C LEU A 294 -4.69 -3.18 6.70
N ALA A 295 -4.15 -2.74 7.85
CA ALA A 295 -2.85 -3.20 8.32
C ALA A 295 -2.84 -4.72 8.55
N GLY A 296 -3.91 -5.25 9.17
CA GLY A 296 -4.13 -6.70 9.30
C GLY A 296 -4.18 -7.43 7.95
N VAL A 297 -4.86 -6.85 6.94
CA VAL A 297 -4.88 -7.38 5.57
C VAL A 297 -3.46 -7.46 5.00
N LEU A 298 -2.63 -6.42 5.14
CA LEU A 298 -1.26 -6.42 4.65
C LEU A 298 -0.37 -7.45 5.35
N VAL A 299 -0.53 -7.63 6.67
CA VAL A 299 0.18 -8.66 7.43
C VAL A 299 -0.25 -10.05 6.94
N SER A 300 -1.55 -10.32 6.82
CA SER A 300 -2.04 -11.61 6.29
C SER A 300 -1.53 -11.90 4.87
N ALA A 301 -1.44 -10.87 4.02
CA ALA A 301 -0.88 -10.99 2.68
C ALA A 301 0.63 -11.30 2.71
N ALA A 302 1.39 -10.69 3.61
CA ALA A 302 2.80 -11.00 3.80
C ALA A 302 3.01 -12.46 4.24
N VAL A 303 2.16 -12.97 5.13
CA VAL A 303 2.15 -14.37 5.57
C VAL A 303 1.86 -15.31 4.41
N LEU A 304 0.84 -15.04 3.60
CA LEU A 304 0.49 -15.86 2.44
C LEU A 304 1.64 -15.95 1.42
N VAL A 305 2.30 -14.82 1.13
CA VAL A 305 3.43 -14.78 0.18
C VAL A 305 4.65 -15.55 0.72
N SER A 306 4.76 -15.70 2.03
CA SER A 306 5.88 -16.41 2.66
C SER A 306 5.55 -17.87 2.99
N SER A 307 4.31 -18.31 2.78
CA SER A 307 3.88 -19.68 3.03
C SER A 307 4.08 -20.56 1.79
N PRO A 308 4.54 -21.82 1.93
CA PRO A 308 4.61 -22.74 0.82
C PRO A 308 3.21 -22.99 0.22
N LEU A 309 3.16 -23.19 -1.10
CA LEU A 309 1.93 -23.50 -1.82
C LEU A 309 1.37 -24.86 -1.35
N PRO A 310 0.04 -25.05 -1.30
CA PRO A 310 -0.54 -26.36 -1.00
C PRO A 310 -0.06 -27.41 -2.02
N GLY A 311 0.50 -28.53 -1.54
CA GLY A 311 0.93 -29.65 -2.38
C GLY A 311 2.44 -29.75 -2.68
N THR A 312 3.28 -28.92 -2.05
CA THR A 312 4.75 -29.02 -2.14
C THR A 312 5.42 -29.45 -0.83
N ALA A 313 4.70 -30.20 0.03
CA ALA A 313 5.22 -30.80 1.25
C ALA A 313 5.43 -32.30 1.07
#